data_AF-A0A2N3D4K8-F1
#
_entry.id   AF-A0A2N3D4K8-F1
#
_cell.length_a   1.000
_cell.length_b   1.000
_cell.length_c   1.000
_cell.angle_alpha   90.00
_cell.angle_beta   90.00
_cell.angle_gamma   90.00
#
_symmetry.space_group_name_H-M   'P 1'
#
loop_
_entity.id
_entity.type
_entity.pdbx_description
1 polymer ?
#
loop_
_entity_poly.entity_id
_entity_poly.type
_entity_poly.pdbx_seq_one_letter_code
_entity_poly.pdbx_strand_id
1 'polypeptide(L)'
;PVGAELVSNAKLIPATVTAKYHFDLGAVKPYVGAGPSYFLWVNDDPGAATLPLGVTKNTLSNEFGIALQAGFDVPLNDTGFGLTVDVKRYFIDTTARWFVGNTLVIETEHKLDPWVISAGVAYRF
;
A
#
# COMPACT_ATOMS: atom_id res chain seq x y z
N PRO A 1 -17.38 -5.15 -23.95
CA PRO A 1 -17.13 -6.13 -22.87
C PRO A 1 -17.16 -5.43 -21.52
N VAL A 2 -18.27 -5.58 -20.80
CA VAL A 2 -18.42 -5.09 -19.42
C VAL A 2 -17.44 -5.91 -18.57
N GLY A 3 -16.46 -5.25 -17.94
CA GLY A 3 -15.42 -5.91 -17.18
C GLY A 3 -16.03 -6.82 -16.12
N ALA A 4 -15.70 -8.11 -16.16
CA ALA A 4 -16.12 -9.03 -15.12
C ALA A 4 -15.50 -8.57 -13.79
N GLU A 5 -16.36 -8.21 -12.84
CA GLU A 5 -15.96 -7.72 -11.52
C GLU A 5 -15.53 -8.91 -10.64
N LEU A 6 -14.31 -9.41 -10.89
CA LEU A 6 -13.76 -10.60 -10.23
C LEU A 6 -13.39 -10.35 -8.76
N VAL A 7 -13.29 -9.09 -8.34
CA VAL A 7 -13.02 -8.64 -6.97
C VAL A 7 -13.93 -7.45 -6.67
N SER A 8 -14.84 -7.59 -5.70
CA SER A 8 -15.78 -6.52 -5.30
C SER A 8 -15.13 -5.48 -4.39
N ASN A 9 -14.30 -5.92 -3.44
CA ASN A 9 -13.61 -5.07 -2.49
C ASN A 9 -12.46 -5.86 -1.85
N ALA A 10 -11.26 -5.30 -1.81
CA ALA A 10 -10.12 -5.92 -1.16
C ALA A 10 -9.47 -4.90 -0.23
N LYS A 11 -9.31 -5.26 1.05
CA LYS A 11 -8.71 -4.38 2.06
C LYS A 11 -7.26 -4.73 2.29
N LEU A 12 -6.41 -3.75 2.01
CA LEU A 12 -4.96 -3.87 2.11
C LEU A 12 -4.42 -2.97 3.21
N ILE A 13 -3.67 -3.55 4.13
CA ILE A 13 -3.00 -2.82 5.21
C ILE A 13 -1.48 -2.96 5.02
N PRO A 14 -0.79 -1.90 4.58
CA PRO A 14 0.66 -1.90 4.48
C PRO A 14 1.30 -1.57 5.84
N ALA A 15 1.87 -2.56 6.52
CA ALA A 15 2.74 -2.35 7.67
C ALA A 15 4.13 -1.92 7.17
N THR A 16 4.44 -0.63 7.25
CA THR A 16 5.67 -0.05 6.68
C THR A 16 6.54 0.58 7.75
N VAL A 17 7.83 0.25 7.74
CA VAL A 17 8.85 0.88 8.58
C VAL A 17 9.88 1.54 7.67
N THR A 18 10.17 2.83 7.88
CA THR A 18 11.15 3.56 7.07
C THR A 18 12.19 4.26 7.94
N ALA A 19 13.44 4.16 7.51
CA ALA A 19 14.49 5.05 8.00
C ALA A 19 14.43 6.35 7.19
N LYS A 20 14.38 7.50 7.86
CA LYS A 20 14.33 8.82 7.20
C LYS A 20 15.62 9.59 7.47
N TYR A 21 16.20 10.13 6.41
CA TYR A 21 17.28 11.10 6.48
C TYR A 21 16.75 12.49 6.14
N HIS A 22 16.89 13.43 7.07
CA HIS A 22 16.45 14.82 6.91
C HIS A 22 17.62 15.70 6.48
N PHE A 23 17.33 16.63 5.58
CA PHE A 23 18.25 17.68 5.15
C PHE A 23 17.87 18.98 5.86
N ASP A 24 18.86 19.62 6.48
CA ASP A 24 18.67 20.92 7.12
C ASP A 24 18.87 22.04 6.10
N LEU A 25 17.79 22.41 5.41
CA LEU A 25 17.77 23.50 4.41
C LEU A 25 17.09 24.78 4.92
N GLY A 26 17.00 24.96 6.24
CA GLY A 26 16.42 26.13 6.89
C GLY A 26 14.96 25.94 7.27
N ALA A 27 14.08 26.80 6.73
CA ALA A 27 12.66 26.83 7.11
C ALA A 27 11.86 25.58 6.69
N VAL A 28 12.36 24.84 5.70
CA VAL A 28 11.78 23.57 5.25
C VAL A 28 12.80 22.46 5.49
N LYS A 29 12.33 21.33 6.01
CA LYS A 29 13.13 20.14 6.30
C LYS A 29 12.76 19.02 5.34
N PRO A 30 13.30 19.02 4.11
CA PRO A 30 13.10 17.90 3.22
C PRO A 30 13.75 16.64 3.77
N TYR A 31 13.21 15.49 3.39
CA TYR A 31 13.75 14.19 3.75
C TYR A 31 13.58 13.18 2.63
N VAL A 32 14.43 12.17 2.68
CA VAL A 32 14.26 10.92 1.93
C VAL A 32 14.27 9.77 2.90
N GLY A 33 13.60 8.69 2.56
CA GLY A 33 13.60 7.50 3.38
C GLY A 33 13.34 6.24 2.58
N ALA A 34 13.72 5.12 3.18
CA ALA A 34 13.50 3.81 2.62
C ALA A 34 13.29 2.80 3.73
N GLY A 35 12.59 1.71 3.43
CA GLY A 35 12.53 0.58 4.34
C GLY A 35 11.57 -0.51 3.90
N PRO A 36 11.51 -1.60 4.68
CA PRO A 36 10.63 -2.73 4.37
C PRO A 36 9.16 -2.36 4.57
N SER A 37 8.32 -2.97 3.75
CA SER A 37 6.87 -2.95 3.90
C SER A 37 6.32 -4.37 3.84
N TYR A 38 5.29 -4.64 4.63
CA TYR A 38 4.58 -5.91 4.63
C TYR A 38 3.10 -5.66 4.41
N PHE A 39 2.57 -6.19 3.31
CA PHE A 39 1.19 -5.97 2.91
C PHE A 39 0.32 -7.11 3.41
N LEU A 40 -0.57 -6.77 4.34
CA LEU A 40 -1.55 -7.67 4.93
C LEU A 40 -2.89 -7.50 4.20
N TRP A 41 -3.37 -8.56 3.56
CA TRP A 41 -4.73 -8.61 3.00
C TRP A 41 -5.67 -9.12 4.09
N VAL A 42 -6.60 -8.28 4.55
CA VAL A 42 -7.41 -8.54 5.75
C VAL A 42 -8.80 -9.07 5.41
N ASN A 43 -9.38 -8.72 4.25
CA ASN A 43 -10.67 -9.22 3.79
C ASN A 43 -10.65 -9.41 2.26
N ASP A 44 -10.80 -10.66 1.82
CA ASP A 44 -10.89 -11.06 0.40
C ASP A 44 -12.28 -11.68 0.13
N ASP A 45 -13.35 -10.90 0.27
CA ASP A 45 -14.71 -11.41 0.01
C ASP A 45 -14.94 -11.58 -1.52
N PRO A 46 -15.42 -12.75 -1.99
CA PRO A 46 -15.64 -13.01 -3.42
C PRO A 46 -16.69 -12.06 -4.02
N GLY A 47 -16.36 -11.45 -5.17
CA GLY A 47 -17.29 -10.61 -5.94
C GLY A 47 -18.41 -11.42 -6.62
N ALA A 48 -19.58 -10.80 -6.80
CA ALA A 48 -20.80 -11.47 -7.30
C ALA A 48 -20.67 -12.14 -8.68
N ALA A 49 -19.66 -11.77 -9.49
CA ALA A 49 -19.40 -12.36 -10.80
C ALA A 49 -18.75 -13.76 -10.75
N THR A 50 -18.26 -14.22 -9.60
CA THR A 50 -17.62 -15.54 -9.46
C THR A 50 -18.60 -16.65 -9.05
N LEU A 51 -19.81 -16.28 -8.61
CA LEU A 51 -20.88 -17.20 -8.21
C LEU A 51 -21.37 -18.13 -9.33
N PRO A 52 -21.51 -17.70 -10.61
CA PRO A 52 -21.88 -18.60 -11.71
C PRO A 52 -20.77 -19.58 -12.11
N LEU A 53 -19.53 -19.35 -11.67
CA LEU A 53 -18.34 -20.14 -12.03
C LEU A 53 -17.93 -21.14 -10.94
N GLY A 54 -18.66 -21.22 -9.82
CA GLY A 54 -18.41 -22.19 -8.76
C GLY A 54 -17.16 -21.92 -7.91
N VAL A 55 -16.63 -20.70 -7.94
CA VAL A 55 -15.44 -20.31 -7.15
C VAL A 55 -15.85 -20.12 -5.69
N THR A 56 -15.31 -20.95 -4.80
CA THR A 56 -15.66 -21.00 -3.37
C THR A 56 -14.63 -20.32 -2.47
N LYS A 57 -13.46 -19.91 -2.99
CA LYS A 57 -12.38 -19.30 -2.21
C LYS A 57 -11.45 -18.45 -3.07
N ASN A 58 -11.15 -17.24 -2.62
CA ASN A 58 -10.12 -16.34 -3.16
C ASN A 58 -9.13 -16.03 -2.04
N THR A 59 -7.85 -16.02 -2.35
CA THR A 59 -6.79 -15.70 -1.38
C THR A 59 -5.75 -14.83 -2.05
N LEU A 60 -5.54 -13.61 -1.54
CA LEU A 60 -4.39 -12.77 -1.87
C LEU A 60 -3.23 -13.11 -0.92
N SER A 61 -2.03 -13.28 -1.47
CA SER A 61 -0.82 -13.57 -0.69
C SER A 61 -0.38 -12.34 0.11
N ASN A 62 -0.01 -12.55 1.38
CA ASN A 62 0.78 -11.55 2.10
C ASN A 62 2.15 -11.43 1.44
N GLU A 63 2.61 -10.20 1.22
CA GLU A 63 3.78 -9.95 0.39
C GLU A 63 4.72 -8.95 1.06
N PHE A 64 6.02 -9.25 0.98
CA PHE A 64 7.07 -8.33 1.42
C PHE A 64 7.45 -7.43 0.25
N GLY A 65 7.52 -6.14 0.52
CA GLY A 65 7.92 -5.12 -0.44
C GLY A 65 8.90 -4.14 0.16
N ILE A 66 9.32 -3.19 -0.67
CA ILE A 66 10.15 -2.06 -0.27
C ILE A 66 9.35 -0.78 -0.48
N ALA A 67 9.47 0.16 0.46
CA ALA A 67 8.94 1.50 0.30
C ALA A 67 10.10 2.48 0.15
N LEU A 68 10.04 3.34 -0.86
CA LEU A 68 10.82 4.55 -0.94
C LEU A 68 9.90 5.73 -0.64
N GLN A 69 10.41 6.72 0.08
CA GLN A 69 9.65 7.92 0.41
C GLN A 69 10.50 9.17 0.30
N ALA A 70 9.87 10.26 -0.11
CA ALA A 70 10.44 11.59 -0.10
C ALA A 70 9.37 12.59 0.33
N GLY A 71 9.75 13.59 1.09
CA GLY A 71 8.81 14.56 1.60
C GLY A 71 9.50 15.76 2.21
N PHE A 72 8.72 16.64 2.80
CA PHE A 72 9.24 17.77 3.54
C PHE A 72 8.34 18.11 4.72
N ASP A 73 8.98 18.58 5.78
CA ASP A 73 8.33 19.06 6.97
C ASP A 73 8.52 20.58 7.09
N VAL A 74 7.46 21.28 7.48
CA VAL A 74 7.46 22.73 7.71
C VAL A 74 7.04 22.98 9.16
N PRO A 75 7.95 23.41 10.05
CA PRO A 75 7.57 23.83 11.40
C PRO A 75 6.65 25.06 11.31
N LEU A 76 5.53 25.01 12.01
CA LEU A 76 4.56 26.10 12.06
C LEU A 76 4.85 27.09 13.19
N ASN A 77 5.48 26.60 14.27
CA ASN A 77 5.79 27.38 15.46
C ASN A 77 6.92 26.73 16.29
N ASP A 78 7.35 27.44 17.32
CA ASP A 78 8.36 26.94 18.27
C ASP A 78 7.79 25.95 19.30
N THR A 79 6.46 25.74 19.31
CA THR A 79 5.78 24.82 20.24
C THR A 79 5.73 23.37 19.76
N GLY A 80 6.41 23.07 18.64
CA GLY A 80 6.61 21.71 18.14
C GLY A 80 5.62 21.26 17.07
N PHE A 81 4.65 22.09 16.67
CA PHE A 81 3.76 21.75 15.57
C PHE A 81 4.41 22.00 14.21
N GLY A 82 4.17 21.10 13.28
CA GLY A 82 4.58 21.24 11.88
C GLY A 82 3.57 20.63 10.92
N LEU A 83 3.70 20.97 9.65
CA LEU A 83 3.02 20.28 8.54
C LEU A 83 4.00 19.32 7.89
N THR A 84 3.49 18.18 7.44
CA THR A 84 4.26 17.19 6.69
C THR A 84 3.54 16.90 5.37
N VAL A 85 4.30 16.83 4.29
CA VAL A 85 3.83 16.37 2.98
C VAL A 85 4.83 15.34 2.47
N ASP A 86 4.33 14.20 2.02
CA ASP A 86 5.19 13.13 1.52
C ASP A 86 4.57 12.32 0.40
N VAL A 87 5.46 11.76 -0.41
CA VAL A 87 5.14 10.81 -1.47
C VAL A 87 5.91 9.53 -1.19
N LYS A 88 5.20 8.40 -1.27
CA LYS A 88 5.77 7.06 -1.15
C LYS A 88 5.54 6.27 -2.42
N ARG A 89 6.56 5.57 -2.87
CA ARG A 89 6.46 4.52 -3.88
C ARG A 89 6.70 3.19 -3.20
N TYR A 90 5.72 2.31 -3.30
CA TYR A 90 5.88 0.93 -2.90
C TYR A 90 6.32 0.11 -4.09
N PHE A 91 7.21 -0.84 -3.85
CA PHE A 91 7.68 -1.85 -4.78
C PHE A 91 7.20 -3.18 -4.25
N ILE A 92 6.09 -3.65 -4.80
CA ILE A 92 5.40 -4.84 -4.32
C ILE A 92 4.59 -5.48 -5.44
N ASP A 93 4.77 -6.79 -5.53
CA ASP A 93 4.02 -7.66 -6.41
C ASP A 93 2.79 -8.18 -5.65
N THR A 94 1.74 -8.57 -6.37
CA THR A 94 0.59 -9.25 -5.80
C THR A 94 0.17 -10.37 -6.72
N THR A 95 0.00 -11.58 -6.17
CA THR A 95 -0.46 -12.73 -6.94
C THR A 95 -1.93 -12.99 -6.65
N ALA A 96 -2.78 -12.84 -7.67
CA ALA A 96 -4.19 -13.23 -7.62
C ALA A 96 -4.34 -14.67 -8.08
N ARG A 97 -4.96 -15.52 -7.25
CA ARG A 97 -5.23 -16.94 -7.55
C ARG A 97 -6.72 -17.25 -7.44
N TRP A 98 -7.26 -17.94 -8.44
CA TRP A 98 -8.65 -18.40 -8.48
C TRP A 98 -8.72 -19.93 -8.55
N PHE A 99 -9.57 -20.53 -7.71
CA PHE A 99 -9.73 -21.98 -7.59
C PHE A 99 -11.15 -22.43 -7.95
N VAL A 100 -11.28 -23.58 -8.61
CA VAL A 100 -12.55 -24.31 -8.78
C VAL A 100 -12.41 -25.65 -8.06
N GLY A 101 -13.16 -25.83 -6.96
CA GLY A 101 -12.92 -26.92 -6.01
C GLY A 101 -11.54 -26.80 -5.35
N ASN A 102 -10.70 -27.84 -5.46
CA ASN A 102 -9.31 -27.82 -4.98
C ASN A 102 -8.28 -27.53 -6.09
N THR A 103 -8.74 -27.26 -7.32
CA THR A 103 -7.87 -27.07 -8.48
C THR A 103 -7.68 -25.58 -8.77
N LEU A 104 -6.42 -25.13 -8.82
CA LEU A 104 -6.06 -23.79 -9.27
C LEU A 104 -6.36 -23.70 -10.77
N VAL A 105 -7.19 -22.74 -11.17
CA VAL A 105 -7.61 -22.58 -12.58
C VAL A 105 -7.01 -21.34 -13.23
N ILE A 106 -6.73 -20.29 -12.44
CA ILE A 106 -6.15 -19.04 -12.93
C ILE A 106 -5.18 -18.52 -11.87
N GLU A 107 -3.99 -18.11 -12.29
CA GLU A 107 -3.02 -17.36 -11.50
C GLU A 107 -2.61 -16.12 -12.31
N THR A 108 -2.58 -14.95 -11.68
CA THR A 108 -2.12 -13.72 -12.32
C THR A 108 -1.29 -12.90 -11.35
N GLU A 109 -0.06 -12.63 -11.75
CA GLU A 109 0.87 -11.78 -11.02
C GLU A 109 0.72 -10.34 -11.52
N HIS A 110 0.49 -9.41 -10.59
CA HIS A 110 0.32 -8.00 -10.87
C HIS A 110 1.34 -7.19 -10.08
N LYS A 111 2.06 -6.32 -10.80
CA LYS A 111 2.88 -5.28 -10.16
C LYS A 111 1.95 -4.20 -9.66
N LEU A 112 1.65 -4.20 -8.37
CA LEU A 112 0.76 -3.20 -7.79
C LEU A 112 1.46 -1.86 -7.72
N ASP A 113 2.72 -1.87 -7.28
CA ASP A 113 3.60 -0.72 -7.06
C ASP A 113 2.86 0.63 -6.88
N PRO A 114 2.13 0.85 -5.79
CA PRO A 114 1.30 2.05 -5.67
C PRO A 114 2.14 3.29 -5.36
N TRP A 115 1.67 4.44 -5.86
CA TRP A 115 2.08 5.76 -5.35
C TRP A 115 1.09 6.20 -4.28
N VAL A 116 1.60 6.62 -3.13
CA VAL A 116 0.81 7.17 -2.04
C VAL A 116 1.27 8.59 -1.76
N ILE A 117 0.34 9.54 -1.80
CA ILE A 117 0.59 10.95 -1.49
C ILE A 117 -0.13 11.25 -0.17
N SER A 118 0.60 11.81 0.79
CA SER A 118 0.10 12.11 2.12
C SER A 118 0.38 13.56 2.50
N ALA A 119 -0.52 14.14 3.28
CA ALA A 119 -0.31 15.42 3.96
C ALA A 119 -0.91 15.34 5.37
N GLY A 120 -0.28 15.99 6.35
CA GLY A 120 -0.75 15.92 7.73
C GLY A 120 -0.07 16.93 8.66
N VAL A 121 -0.41 16.81 9.94
CA VAL A 121 0.18 17.59 11.03
C VAL A 121 1.13 16.68 11.81
N ALA A 122 2.33 17.18 12.07
CA ALA A 122 3.33 16.53 12.89
C ALA A 122 3.50 17.32 14.21
N TYR A 123 3.81 16.60 15.29
CA TYR A 123 4.19 17.19 16.57
C TYR A 123 5.53 16.62 17.02
N ARG A 124 6.46 17.50 17.38
CA ARG A 124 7.77 17.16 17.93
C ARG A 124 7.73 17.30 19.44
N PHE A 125 7.92 16.19 20.15
CA PHE A 125 8.06 16.13 21.60
C PHE A 125 9.48 16.48 22.06
#